data_AF-A0A7J7KJJ0-F1
#
_entry.id   AF-A0A7J7KJJ0-F1
#
_cell.length_a   1.000
_cell.length_b   1.000
_cell.length_c   1.000
_cell.angle_alpha   90.00
_cell.angle_beta   90.00
_cell.angle_gamma   90.00
#
_symmetry.space_group_name_H-M   'P 1'
#
loop_
_entity.id
_entity.type
_entity.pdbx_description
1 polymer ?
#
loop_
_entity_poly.entity_id
_entity_poly.type
_entity_poly.pdbx_seq_one_letter_code
_entity_poly.pdbx_strand_id
1 'polypeptide(L)'
;MLVIGIVAGRKELSNKAKASTSDTMLAGRNIGMFVGIFTMTATWVGGGYINGTAEAVYNSVSGTGAGLIWAQAPVGFSISLILGGIFFAKPMREAGYTTMIDPFQKKLGDWMGAVLVLPALSGEIFWSASILSALGSTLSVIIGLEMWISVIISACVALLYVVIGGLASVVYTDVIQLLCIAAGLITAIPFAMNHEAVGDVFSVPVNSTSETIGWLGYLEGRSWGLFVDDYLLLMFGGLPWQVYFQRVLASRTPDGARILSFLGGIGCLLMAIPPVMIGAIGYSTDWNQTAYSGVLDDGTVRPNLIVPLVLQYLTPPAVAIIGLGAVSAAVMSSADSSMLSSSTMFAQNVYKPVFRPQVCVILS
;
A
#
# COMPACT_ATOMS: atom_id res chain seq x y z
N MET A 1 1.17 17.76 4.36
CA MET A 1 0.11 16.77 4.63
C MET A 1 -0.57 17.00 5.96
N LEU A 2 0.15 17.02 7.08
CA LEU A 2 -0.40 17.29 8.42
C LEU A 2 -1.29 18.55 8.49
N VAL A 3 -0.85 19.67 7.91
CA VAL A 3 -1.63 20.92 7.85
C VAL A 3 -2.88 20.78 6.97
N ILE A 4 -2.77 20.11 5.82
CA ILE A 4 -3.91 19.87 4.91
C ILE A 4 -4.94 19.00 5.63
N GLY A 5 -4.49 17.98 6.37
CA GLY A 5 -5.37 17.10 7.11
C GLY A 5 -6.05 17.78 8.30
N ILE A 6 -5.32 18.62 9.04
CA ILE A 6 -5.92 19.44 10.11
C ILE A 6 -6.95 20.42 9.56
N VAL A 7 -6.68 21.05 8.41
CA VAL A 7 -7.60 22.01 7.76
C VAL A 7 -8.84 21.29 7.21
N ALA A 8 -8.68 20.12 6.59
CA ALA A 8 -9.78 19.29 6.10
C ALA A 8 -10.65 18.79 7.27
N GLY A 9 -10.05 18.25 8.33
CA GLY A 9 -10.75 17.77 9.52
C GLY A 9 -11.53 18.88 10.25
N ARG A 10 -10.97 20.10 10.34
CA ARG A 10 -11.69 21.27 10.90
C ARG A 10 -12.90 21.69 10.08
N LYS A 11 -12.79 21.66 8.75
CA LYS A 11 -13.89 22.00 7.84
C LYS A 11 -15.03 20.99 7.92
N GLU A 12 -14.71 19.74 8.21
CA GLU A 12 -15.68 18.65 8.35
C GLU A 12 -16.36 18.62 9.73
N LEU A 13 -15.63 18.90 10.82
CA LEU A 13 -16.22 19.10 12.15
C LEU A 13 -17.34 20.16 12.13
N SER A 14 -17.19 21.18 11.27
CA SER A 14 -18.24 22.18 11.03
C SER A 14 -19.46 21.65 10.26
N ASN A 15 -19.32 20.57 9.49
CA ASN A 15 -20.40 19.92 8.72
C ASN A 15 -21.02 18.71 9.46
N LYS A 16 -20.36 18.16 10.49
CA LYS A 16 -20.80 17.00 11.29
C LYS A 16 -22.13 17.21 12.05
N ALA A 17 -22.63 18.45 12.16
CA ALA A 17 -23.92 18.71 12.81
C ALA A 17 -25.16 18.20 12.03
N LYS A 18 -25.01 17.62 10.81
CA LYS A 18 -26.14 17.25 9.95
C LYS A 18 -26.08 15.88 9.22
N ALA A 19 -25.05 15.04 9.36
CA ALA A 19 -24.88 13.84 8.51
C ALA A 19 -25.08 12.50 9.25
N SER A 20 -25.70 11.51 8.56
CA SER A 20 -25.86 10.12 9.01
C SER A 20 -24.49 9.38 9.04
N THR A 21 -24.31 8.41 9.94
CA THR A 21 -23.10 7.54 10.01
C THR A 21 -22.77 6.89 8.65
N SER A 22 -23.79 6.52 7.87
CA SER A 22 -23.60 5.99 6.51
C SER A 22 -23.04 7.03 5.53
N ASP A 23 -23.41 8.30 5.71
CA ASP A 23 -22.96 9.40 4.85
C ASP A 23 -21.51 9.78 5.14
N THR A 24 -21.07 9.70 6.40
CA THR A 24 -19.68 9.93 6.77
C THR A 24 -18.78 8.79 6.31
N MET A 25 -19.22 7.52 6.43
CA MET A 25 -18.41 6.35 6.07
C MET A 25 -18.31 6.10 4.56
N LEU A 26 -19.36 6.42 3.79
CA LEU A 26 -19.38 6.22 2.33
C LEU A 26 -19.18 7.54 1.56
N ALA A 27 -18.77 8.62 2.22
CA ALA A 27 -18.70 9.97 1.64
C ALA A 27 -19.98 10.35 0.86
N GLY A 28 -21.14 10.01 1.42
CA GLY A 28 -22.46 10.23 0.82
C GLY A 28 -22.68 9.52 -0.53
N ARG A 29 -21.90 8.47 -0.84
CA ARG A 29 -21.90 7.75 -2.14
C ARG A 29 -21.72 8.68 -3.34
N ASN A 30 -20.98 9.78 -3.16
CA ASN A 30 -20.92 10.85 -4.13
C ASN A 30 -19.53 11.01 -4.78
N ILE A 31 -18.64 10.03 -4.61
CA ILE A 31 -17.28 10.07 -5.17
C ILE A 31 -17.37 10.08 -6.70
N GLY A 32 -16.80 11.12 -7.31
CA GLY A 32 -16.69 11.25 -8.76
C GLY A 32 -15.69 10.25 -9.34
N MET A 33 -15.89 9.85 -10.60
CA MET A 33 -15.09 8.80 -11.26
C MET A 33 -13.57 9.08 -11.20
N PHE A 34 -13.14 10.33 -11.43
CA PHE A 34 -11.73 10.72 -11.38
C PHE A 34 -11.12 10.46 -10.00
N VAL A 35 -11.69 11.04 -8.94
CA VAL A 35 -11.22 10.86 -7.55
C VAL A 35 -11.28 9.39 -7.15
N GLY A 36 -12.33 8.68 -7.56
CA GLY A 36 -12.47 7.27 -7.28
C GLY A 36 -11.36 6.41 -7.90
N ILE A 37 -10.88 6.72 -9.11
CA ILE A 37 -9.81 5.95 -9.76
C ILE A 37 -8.49 6.13 -8.99
N PHE A 38 -8.11 7.38 -8.70
CA PHE A 38 -6.88 7.69 -7.97
C PHE A 38 -6.91 7.08 -6.57
N THR A 39 -8.04 7.20 -5.87
CA THR A 39 -8.18 6.57 -4.55
C THR A 39 -8.13 5.05 -4.70
N MET A 40 -8.83 4.44 -5.65
CA MET A 40 -8.75 2.98 -5.87
C MET A 40 -7.33 2.48 -6.12
N THR A 41 -6.54 3.19 -6.91
CA THR A 41 -5.10 2.87 -7.09
C THR A 41 -4.31 3.09 -5.80
N ALA A 42 -4.53 4.21 -5.10
CA ALA A 42 -3.87 4.50 -3.83
C ALA A 42 -4.16 3.47 -2.72
N THR A 43 -5.23 2.66 -2.84
CA THR A 43 -5.53 1.58 -1.87
C THR A 43 -4.37 0.62 -1.74
N TRP A 44 -3.81 0.24 -2.89
CA TRP A 44 -2.82 -0.81 -3.00
C TRP A 44 -1.42 -0.22 -3.11
N VAL A 45 -1.29 0.93 -3.78
CA VAL A 45 -0.02 1.64 -3.94
C VAL A 45 0.30 2.39 -2.65
N GLY A 46 0.78 1.63 -1.66
CA GLY A 46 1.23 2.13 -0.36
C GLY A 46 2.71 1.88 -0.09
N GLY A 47 3.14 2.20 1.13
CA GLY A 47 4.53 1.98 1.58
C GLY A 47 5.00 0.53 1.47
N GLY A 48 4.19 -0.41 1.94
CA GLY A 48 4.50 -1.84 1.85
C GLY A 48 4.55 -2.35 0.41
N TYR A 49 3.71 -1.82 -0.48
CA TYR A 49 3.72 -2.15 -1.90
C TYR A 49 4.99 -1.66 -2.59
N ILE A 50 5.36 -0.39 -2.37
CA ILE A 50 6.54 0.23 -2.99
C ILE A 50 7.81 -0.42 -2.46
N ASN A 51 7.96 -0.51 -1.14
CA ASN A 51 9.15 -1.09 -0.51
C ASN A 51 9.25 -2.58 -0.80
N GLY A 52 8.16 -3.34 -0.65
CA GLY A 52 8.16 -4.78 -0.91
C GLY A 52 8.44 -5.13 -2.37
N THR A 53 7.94 -4.34 -3.33
CA THR A 53 8.24 -4.55 -4.76
C THR A 53 9.72 -4.31 -5.06
N ALA A 54 10.29 -3.21 -4.56
CA ALA A 54 11.70 -2.90 -4.78
C ALA A 54 12.63 -3.91 -4.06
N GLU A 55 12.26 -4.31 -2.84
CA GLU A 55 12.94 -5.34 -2.06
C GLU A 55 12.94 -6.69 -2.79
N ALA A 56 11.79 -7.12 -3.32
CA ALA A 56 11.68 -8.36 -4.08
C ALA A 56 12.56 -8.36 -5.34
N VAL A 57 12.70 -7.22 -6.03
CA VAL A 57 13.59 -7.09 -7.18
C VAL A 57 15.06 -7.12 -6.77
N TYR A 58 15.40 -6.47 -5.65
CA TYR A 58 16.79 -6.40 -5.14
C TYR A 58 17.29 -7.74 -4.59
N ASN A 59 16.40 -8.55 -4.00
CA ASN A 59 16.73 -9.82 -3.33
C ASN A 59 17.45 -10.85 -4.22
N SER A 60 17.56 -10.62 -5.53
CA SER A 60 18.28 -11.52 -6.42
C SER A 60 19.79 -11.45 -6.18
N VAL A 61 20.27 -10.35 -5.58
CA VAL A 61 21.65 -10.20 -5.08
C VAL A 61 22.00 -11.29 -4.06
N SER A 62 21.06 -11.69 -3.19
CA SER A 62 21.32 -12.64 -2.10
C SER A 62 21.45 -14.11 -2.57
N GLY A 63 21.55 -14.35 -3.88
CA GLY A 63 21.72 -15.70 -4.44
C GLY A 63 20.48 -16.61 -4.29
N THR A 64 19.37 -16.08 -3.80
CA THR A 64 18.08 -16.80 -3.61
C THR A 64 17.31 -16.98 -4.92
N GLY A 65 17.78 -16.39 -6.03
CA GLY A 65 17.07 -16.33 -7.30
C GLY A 65 15.87 -15.39 -7.32
N ALA A 66 15.57 -14.74 -6.19
CA ALA A 66 14.40 -13.90 -6.02
C ALA A 66 14.59 -12.52 -6.66
N GLY A 67 14.20 -12.34 -7.93
CA GLY A 67 14.23 -11.03 -8.62
C GLY A 67 12.84 -10.55 -9.03
N LEU A 68 12.75 -9.80 -10.13
CA LEU A 68 11.49 -9.30 -10.70
C LEU A 68 10.38 -10.35 -10.80
N ILE A 69 10.71 -11.59 -11.15
CA ILE A 69 9.70 -12.66 -11.25
C ILE A 69 8.99 -12.92 -9.92
N TRP A 70 9.65 -12.68 -8.78
CA TRP A 70 9.12 -12.80 -7.42
C TRP A 70 8.43 -11.53 -6.92
N ALA A 71 8.50 -10.42 -7.66
CA ALA A 71 7.71 -9.22 -7.39
C ALA A 71 6.24 -9.42 -7.85
N GLN A 72 5.56 -10.38 -7.22
CA GLN A 72 4.22 -10.81 -7.61
C GLN A 72 3.12 -9.83 -7.17
N ALA A 73 3.35 -9.06 -6.10
CA ALA A 73 2.36 -8.17 -5.49
C ALA A 73 1.69 -7.21 -6.49
N PRO A 74 2.44 -6.50 -7.37
CA PRO A 74 1.85 -5.69 -8.44
C PRO A 74 0.84 -6.44 -9.31
N VAL A 75 1.22 -7.60 -9.85
CA VAL A 75 0.40 -8.36 -10.77
C VAL A 75 -0.78 -9.00 -10.04
N GLY A 76 -0.52 -9.60 -8.88
CA GLY A 76 -1.54 -10.26 -8.05
C GLY A 76 -2.64 -9.29 -7.60
N PHE A 77 -2.29 -8.13 -7.07
CA PHE A 77 -3.27 -7.12 -6.65
C PHE A 77 -4.03 -6.50 -7.82
N SER A 78 -3.37 -6.29 -8.97
CA SER A 78 -4.05 -5.82 -10.18
C SER A 78 -5.08 -6.81 -10.70
N ILE A 79 -4.74 -8.10 -10.72
CA ILE A 79 -5.71 -9.16 -11.07
C ILE A 79 -6.83 -9.21 -10.03
N SER A 80 -6.51 -9.09 -8.73
CA SER A 80 -7.50 -9.04 -7.66
C SER A 80 -8.52 -7.92 -7.86
N LEU A 81 -8.07 -6.71 -8.18
CA LEU A 81 -8.95 -5.58 -8.49
C LEU A 81 -9.83 -5.82 -9.72
N ILE A 82 -9.26 -6.39 -10.78
CA ILE A 82 -10.01 -6.70 -12.01
C ILE A 82 -11.09 -7.76 -11.73
N LEU A 83 -10.74 -8.85 -11.04
CA LEU A 83 -11.66 -9.91 -10.64
C LEU A 83 -12.75 -9.37 -9.69
N GLY A 84 -12.35 -8.55 -8.72
CA GLY A 84 -13.24 -7.83 -7.82
C GLY A 84 -14.24 -6.97 -8.58
N GLY A 85 -13.78 -6.24 -9.61
CA GLY A 85 -14.61 -5.42 -10.49
C GLY A 85 -15.62 -6.24 -11.28
N ILE A 86 -15.19 -7.34 -11.90
CA ILE A 86 -16.03 -8.19 -12.75
C ILE A 86 -17.14 -8.85 -11.92
N PHE A 87 -16.75 -9.54 -10.85
CA PHE A 87 -17.63 -10.46 -10.12
C PHE A 87 -18.34 -9.82 -8.93
N PHE A 88 -17.68 -8.93 -8.18
CA PHE A 88 -18.19 -8.50 -6.87
C PHE A 88 -18.63 -7.03 -6.82
N ALA A 89 -18.00 -6.12 -7.57
CA ALA A 89 -18.24 -4.69 -7.44
C ALA A 89 -19.69 -4.29 -7.72
N LYS A 90 -20.28 -4.81 -8.81
CA LYS A 90 -21.67 -4.51 -9.19
C LYS A 90 -22.71 -5.13 -8.24
N PRO A 91 -22.69 -6.45 -7.96
CA PRO A 91 -23.65 -7.05 -7.03
C PRO A 91 -23.61 -6.43 -5.63
N MET A 92 -22.41 -6.13 -5.14
CA MET A 92 -22.23 -5.50 -3.83
C MET A 92 -22.86 -4.10 -3.78
N ARG A 93 -22.67 -3.31 -4.84
CA ARG A 93 -23.19 -1.95 -4.90
C ARG A 93 -24.70 -1.89 -5.11
N GLU A 94 -25.26 -2.79 -5.93
CA GLU A 94 -26.70 -2.90 -6.20
C GLU A 94 -27.49 -3.32 -4.96
N ALA A 95 -26.95 -4.24 -4.17
CA ALA A 95 -27.56 -4.67 -2.91
C ALA A 95 -27.49 -3.62 -1.79
N GLY A 96 -26.79 -2.51 -2.02
CA GLY A 96 -26.73 -1.38 -1.09
C GLY A 96 -25.94 -1.65 0.18
N TYR A 97 -25.04 -2.64 0.18
CA TYR A 97 -24.21 -3.00 1.33
C TYR A 97 -23.31 -1.85 1.80
N THR A 98 -22.84 -2.00 3.03
CA THR A 98 -21.96 -1.08 3.76
C THR A 98 -20.61 -1.72 4.08
N THR A 99 -20.55 -3.03 4.31
CA THR A 99 -19.31 -3.77 4.54
C THR A 99 -19.21 -5.00 3.65
N MET A 100 -17.99 -5.52 3.47
CA MET A 100 -17.75 -6.77 2.76
C MET A 100 -18.38 -7.99 3.46
N ILE A 101 -18.69 -7.88 4.76
CA ILE A 101 -19.23 -8.97 5.56
C ILE A 101 -20.77 -9.04 5.49
N ASP A 102 -21.44 -7.95 5.10
CA ASP A 102 -22.91 -7.85 5.04
C ASP A 102 -23.59 -8.98 4.23
N PRO A 103 -23.09 -9.41 3.04
CA PRO A 103 -23.70 -10.51 2.31
C PRO A 103 -23.66 -11.83 3.08
N PHE A 104 -22.59 -12.07 3.83
CA PHE A 104 -22.41 -13.27 4.63
C PHE A 104 -23.30 -13.22 5.88
N GLN A 105 -23.43 -12.07 6.53
CA GLN A 105 -24.38 -11.87 7.63
C GLN A 105 -25.82 -12.16 7.19
N LYS A 106 -26.26 -11.62 6.05
CA LYS A 106 -27.62 -11.87 5.54
C LYS A 106 -27.89 -13.34 5.23
N LYS A 107 -26.88 -14.08 4.75
CA LYS A 107 -27.04 -15.48 4.33
C LYS A 107 -26.83 -16.50 5.44
N LEU A 108 -25.87 -16.25 6.34
CA LEU A 108 -25.39 -17.20 7.35
C LEU A 108 -25.73 -16.77 8.78
N GLY A 109 -26.37 -15.61 8.95
CA GLY A 109 -26.76 -15.05 10.24
C GLY A 109 -25.66 -14.20 10.90
N ASP A 110 -26.06 -13.39 11.87
CA ASP A 110 -25.20 -12.40 12.53
C ASP A 110 -23.97 -13.02 13.22
N TRP A 111 -24.13 -14.23 13.76
CA TRP A 111 -23.03 -15.00 14.37
C TRP A 111 -21.87 -15.22 13.40
N MET A 112 -22.17 -15.64 12.16
CA MET A 112 -21.13 -15.88 11.16
C MET A 112 -20.45 -14.57 10.75
N GLY A 113 -21.19 -13.46 10.74
CA GLY A 113 -20.61 -12.13 10.56
C GLY A 113 -19.53 -11.81 11.59
N ALA A 114 -19.82 -12.03 12.87
CA ALA A 114 -18.87 -11.78 13.95
C ALA A 114 -17.60 -12.65 13.83
N VAL A 115 -17.76 -13.93 13.46
CA VAL A 115 -16.61 -14.83 13.23
C VAL A 115 -15.74 -14.36 12.07
N LEU A 116 -16.35 -13.92 10.96
CA LEU A 116 -15.63 -13.45 9.77
C LEU A 116 -14.89 -12.12 9.99
N VAL A 117 -15.25 -11.35 11.03
CA VAL A 117 -14.52 -10.13 11.40
C VAL A 117 -13.13 -10.45 11.96
N LEU A 118 -12.95 -11.57 12.67
CA LEU A 118 -11.67 -11.94 13.29
C LEU A 118 -10.51 -12.10 12.28
N PRO A 119 -10.63 -12.91 11.21
CA PRO A 119 -9.57 -13.01 10.21
C PRO A 119 -9.38 -11.69 9.45
N ALA A 120 -10.46 -10.92 9.19
CA ALA A 120 -10.37 -9.64 8.50
C ALA A 120 -9.58 -8.60 9.33
N LEU A 121 -9.85 -8.49 10.62
CA LEU A 121 -9.09 -7.62 11.53
C LEU A 121 -7.64 -8.07 11.68
N SER A 122 -7.40 -9.38 11.75
CA SER A 122 -6.03 -9.91 11.84
C SER A 122 -5.20 -9.55 10.61
N GLY A 123 -5.80 -9.67 9.42
CA GLY A 123 -5.16 -9.24 8.17
C GLY A 123 -4.80 -7.76 8.14
N GLU A 124 -5.70 -6.89 8.60
CA GLU A 124 -5.43 -5.45 8.69
C GLU A 124 -4.33 -5.10 9.70
N ILE A 125 -4.24 -5.84 10.82
CA ILE A 125 -3.15 -5.67 11.81
C ILE A 125 -1.79 -6.00 11.18
N PHE A 126 -1.69 -7.14 10.48
CA PHE A 126 -0.44 -7.54 9.82
C PHE A 126 -0.07 -6.59 8.69
N TRP A 127 -1.07 -6.12 7.92
CA TRP A 127 -0.87 -5.14 6.86
C TRP A 127 -0.39 -3.78 7.43
N SER A 128 -1.03 -3.29 8.48
CA SER A 128 -0.62 -2.08 9.21
C SER A 128 0.81 -2.20 9.75
N ALA A 129 1.17 -3.36 10.32
CA ALA A 129 2.53 -3.59 10.81
C ALA A 129 3.58 -3.53 9.67
N SER A 130 3.27 -4.12 8.52
CA SER A 130 4.12 -4.06 7.32
C SER A 130 4.30 -2.61 6.82
N ILE A 131 3.21 -1.85 6.75
CA ILE A 131 3.23 -0.42 6.40
C ILE A 131 4.10 0.37 7.37
N LEU A 132 3.89 0.22 8.68
CA LEU A 132 4.69 0.95 9.68
C LEU A 132 6.17 0.56 9.66
N SER A 133 6.48 -0.70 9.31
CA SER A 133 7.85 -1.16 9.06
C SER A 133 8.47 -0.42 7.88
N ALA A 134 7.74 -0.25 6.77
CA ALA A 134 8.19 0.52 5.61
C ALA A 134 8.42 2.02 5.91
N LEU A 135 7.63 2.62 6.81
CA LEU A 135 7.88 3.99 7.28
C LEU A 135 9.14 4.02 8.15
N GLY A 136 9.30 3.03 9.02
CA GLY A 136 10.48 2.86 9.87
C GLY A 136 11.77 2.72 9.08
N SER A 137 11.80 1.97 7.98
CA SER A 137 13.00 1.85 7.13
C SER A 137 13.38 3.18 6.50
N THR A 138 12.38 3.95 6.07
CA THR A 138 12.59 5.30 5.52
C THR A 138 13.19 6.23 6.57
N LEU A 139 12.61 6.22 7.78
CA LEU A 139 13.06 7.06 8.88
C LEU A 139 14.46 6.67 9.39
N SER A 140 14.78 5.37 9.42
CA SER A 140 16.08 4.88 9.86
C SER A 140 17.20 5.37 8.94
N VAL A 141 16.95 5.46 7.63
CA VAL A 141 17.96 5.93 6.67
C VAL A 141 18.13 7.45 6.73
N ILE A 142 17.05 8.21 6.93
CA ILE A 142 17.10 9.68 7.02
C ILE A 142 17.80 10.14 8.30
N ILE A 143 17.41 9.57 9.44
CA ILE A 143 17.87 10.03 10.76
C ILE A 143 19.12 9.25 11.22
N GLY A 144 19.38 8.07 10.66
CA GLY A 144 20.45 7.19 11.11
C GLY A 144 20.13 6.48 12.43
N LEU A 145 18.83 6.29 12.74
CA LEU A 145 18.37 5.57 13.93
C LEU A 145 18.26 4.07 13.68
N GLU A 146 18.32 3.28 14.75
CA GLU A 146 18.04 1.85 14.67
C GLU A 146 16.61 1.59 14.15
N MET A 147 16.45 0.51 13.37
CA MET A 147 15.18 0.16 12.71
C MET A 147 14.04 0.03 13.71
N TRP A 148 14.24 -0.67 14.83
CA TRP A 148 13.19 -0.88 15.84
C TRP A 148 12.70 0.43 16.46
N ILE A 149 13.61 1.35 16.77
CA ILE A 149 13.28 2.68 17.28
C ILE A 149 12.51 3.47 16.22
N SER A 150 12.95 3.40 14.96
CA SER A 150 12.33 4.08 13.84
C SER A 150 10.90 3.61 13.57
N VAL A 151 10.63 2.31 13.71
CA VAL A 151 9.28 1.73 13.61
C VAL A 151 8.40 2.20 14.76
N ILE A 152 8.89 2.23 16.00
CA ILE A 152 8.13 2.70 17.16
C ILE A 152 7.76 4.18 16.98
N ILE A 153 8.72 5.03 16.59
CA ILE A 153 8.46 6.45 16.32
C ILE A 153 7.43 6.60 15.20
N SER A 154 7.57 5.84 14.13
CA SER A 154 6.63 5.82 12.99
C SER A 154 5.21 5.45 13.43
N ALA A 155 5.07 4.43 14.27
CA ALA A 155 3.79 4.01 14.83
C ALA A 155 3.17 5.10 15.73
N CYS A 156 3.96 5.74 16.58
CA CYS A 156 3.48 6.84 17.43
C CYS A 156 3.02 8.05 16.61
N VAL A 157 3.78 8.43 15.58
CA VAL A 157 3.42 9.55 14.68
C VAL A 157 2.16 9.23 13.89
N ALA A 158 2.04 8.01 13.36
CA ALA A 158 0.85 7.57 12.65
C ALA A 158 -0.39 7.56 13.56
N LEU A 159 -0.27 7.03 14.78
CA LEU A 159 -1.36 7.01 15.74
C LEU A 159 -1.83 8.44 16.09
N LEU A 160 -0.91 9.34 16.39
CA LEU A 160 -1.24 10.74 16.66
C LEU A 160 -1.94 11.40 15.47
N TYR A 161 -1.48 11.13 14.26
CA TYR A 161 -2.08 11.64 13.04
C TYR A 161 -3.53 11.14 12.86
N VAL A 162 -3.78 9.84 13.01
CA VAL A 162 -5.13 9.27 12.88
C VAL A 162 -6.08 9.86 13.92
N VAL A 163 -5.64 9.96 15.18
CA VAL A 163 -6.45 10.52 16.27
C VAL A 163 -6.81 11.99 16.03
N ILE A 164 -5.93 12.77 15.41
CA ILE A 164 -6.15 14.21 15.16
C ILE A 164 -6.89 14.46 13.83
N GLY A 165 -6.66 13.64 12.81
CA GLY A 165 -7.10 13.87 11.43
C GLY A 165 -8.58 13.55 11.15
N GLY A 166 -9.13 12.51 11.80
CA GLY A 166 -10.50 12.05 11.57
C GLY A 166 -10.75 11.47 10.15
N LEU A 167 -11.90 10.78 9.99
CA LEU A 167 -12.21 9.94 8.81
C LEU A 167 -12.14 10.62 7.43
N ALA A 168 -12.65 11.84 7.22
CA ALA A 168 -12.76 12.39 5.85
C ALA A 168 -11.61 13.31 5.43
N SER A 169 -10.59 13.48 6.27
CA SER A 169 -9.30 14.04 5.85
C SER A 169 -8.57 13.12 4.86
N VAL A 170 -8.81 11.81 4.92
CA VAL A 170 -8.00 10.77 4.26
C VAL A 170 -8.20 10.74 2.74
N VAL A 171 -9.45 10.82 2.26
CA VAL A 171 -9.76 10.65 0.82
C VAL A 171 -9.10 11.72 -0.07
N TYR A 172 -9.03 12.96 0.42
CA TYR A 172 -8.41 14.06 -0.32
C TYR A 172 -6.88 14.05 -0.22
N THR A 173 -6.32 13.57 0.89
CA THR A 173 -4.87 13.41 1.02
C THR A 173 -4.37 12.29 0.12
N ASP A 174 -5.12 11.20 -0.04
CA ASP A 174 -4.70 10.03 -0.84
C ASP A 174 -4.39 10.37 -2.29
N VAL A 175 -5.21 11.24 -2.92
CA VAL A 175 -5.00 11.64 -4.32
C VAL A 175 -3.71 12.45 -4.47
N ILE A 176 -3.49 13.41 -3.57
CA ILE A 176 -2.29 14.25 -3.59
C ILE A 176 -1.06 13.39 -3.28
N GLN A 177 -1.16 12.48 -2.31
CA GLN A 177 -0.10 11.55 -1.95
C GLN A 177 0.28 10.65 -3.13
N LEU A 178 -0.70 10.03 -3.81
CA LEU A 178 -0.42 9.19 -4.99
C LEU A 178 0.33 9.96 -6.08
N LEU A 179 -0.08 11.20 -6.35
CA LEU A 179 0.60 12.07 -7.31
C LEU A 179 2.01 12.46 -6.85
N CYS A 180 2.20 12.81 -5.57
CA CYS A 180 3.51 13.12 -5.01
C CYS A 180 4.46 11.92 -5.06
N ILE A 181 3.97 10.71 -4.80
CA ILE A 181 4.75 9.47 -4.90
C ILE A 181 5.15 9.21 -6.34
N ALA A 182 4.18 9.28 -7.26
CA ALA A 182 4.45 9.09 -8.68
C ALA A 182 5.54 10.06 -9.16
N ALA A 183 5.37 11.36 -8.86
CA ALA A 183 6.34 12.38 -9.22
C ALA A 183 7.71 12.15 -8.53
N GLY A 184 7.73 11.88 -7.22
CA GLY A 184 8.95 11.70 -6.45
C GLY A 184 9.77 10.49 -6.90
N LEU A 185 9.12 9.35 -7.12
CA LEU A 185 9.82 8.14 -7.59
C LEU A 185 10.23 8.26 -9.06
N ILE A 186 9.36 8.77 -9.95
CA ILE A 186 9.69 8.93 -11.37
C ILE A 186 10.84 9.92 -11.56
N THR A 187 10.87 11.01 -10.80
CA THR A 187 11.98 11.97 -10.88
C THR A 187 13.26 11.42 -10.29
N ALA A 188 13.20 10.55 -9.27
CA ALA A 188 14.38 9.93 -8.69
C ALA A 188 15.11 8.96 -9.64
N ILE A 189 14.39 8.23 -10.50
CA ILE A 189 14.95 7.23 -11.43
C ILE A 189 16.09 7.79 -12.30
N PRO A 190 15.92 8.87 -13.10
CA PRO A 190 16.98 9.36 -13.96
C PRO A 190 18.19 9.87 -13.19
N PHE A 191 18.02 10.43 -11.98
CA PHE A 191 19.16 10.83 -11.17
C PHE A 191 19.92 9.63 -10.63
N ALA A 192 19.20 8.64 -10.11
CA ALA A 192 19.79 7.42 -9.58
C ALA A 192 20.52 6.61 -10.67
N MET A 193 19.96 6.51 -11.88
CA MET A 193 20.60 5.81 -13.01
C MET A 193 21.89 6.49 -13.52
N ASN A 194 22.01 7.81 -13.37
CA ASN A 194 23.20 8.56 -13.83
C ASN A 194 24.27 8.67 -12.74
N HIS A 195 24.08 8.04 -11.57
CA HIS A 195 25.05 8.09 -10.49
C HIS A 195 26.26 7.18 -10.81
N GLU A 196 27.48 7.64 -10.52
CA GLU A 196 28.73 6.96 -10.91
C GLU A 196 28.86 5.53 -10.34
N ALA A 197 28.30 5.31 -9.15
CA ALA A 197 28.27 3.99 -8.48
C ALA A 197 27.29 2.98 -9.11
N VAL A 198 26.46 3.40 -10.08
CA VAL A 198 25.43 2.56 -10.71
C VAL A 198 25.93 2.06 -12.05
N GLY A 199 26.02 0.74 -12.19
CA GLY A 199 26.32 0.07 -13.45
C GLY A 199 25.16 0.12 -14.43
N ASP A 200 25.35 -0.41 -15.64
CA ASP A 200 24.28 -0.46 -16.64
C ASP A 200 23.16 -1.43 -16.21
N VAL A 201 22.05 -0.86 -15.76
CA VAL A 201 20.83 -1.56 -15.29
C VAL A 201 20.21 -2.43 -16.38
N PHE A 202 20.38 -2.06 -17.66
CA PHE A 202 19.83 -2.82 -18.79
C PHE A 202 20.76 -3.94 -19.24
N SER A 203 22.05 -3.86 -18.90
CA SER A 203 22.99 -4.96 -19.09
C SER A 203 22.82 -6.02 -18.01
N VAL A 204 21.75 -6.81 -18.10
CA VAL A 204 21.47 -7.87 -17.13
C VAL A 204 22.51 -9.00 -17.32
N PRO A 205 23.45 -9.21 -16.37
CA PRO A 205 24.48 -10.23 -16.55
C PRO A 205 23.83 -11.61 -16.48
N VAL A 206 23.90 -12.37 -17.57
CA VAL A 206 23.55 -13.79 -17.54
C VAL A 206 24.77 -14.52 -17.01
N ASN A 207 24.84 -14.71 -15.69
CA ASN A 207 25.96 -15.41 -15.11
C ASN A 207 25.84 -16.89 -15.45
N SER A 208 26.79 -17.45 -16.20
CA SER A 208 26.69 -18.84 -16.69
C SER A 208 26.84 -19.90 -15.59
N THR A 209 27.18 -19.47 -14.37
CA THR A 209 27.50 -20.31 -13.20
C THR A 209 26.46 -20.27 -12.09
N SER A 210 25.55 -19.29 -12.14
CA SER A 210 24.41 -19.15 -11.23
C SER A 210 23.20 -18.97 -12.13
N GLU A 211 22.17 -19.79 -12.01
CA GLU A 211 20.95 -19.72 -12.85
C GLU A 211 20.17 -18.38 -12.71
N THR A 212 20.75 -17.37 -12.07
CA THR A 212 20.26 -16.01 -11.89
C THR A 212 20.44 -15.13 -13.12
N ILE A 213 19.33 -14.59 -13.62
CA ILE A 213 19.30 -13.55 -14.65
C ILE A 213 19.30 -12.18 -13.96
N GLY A 214 20.43 -11.77 -13.39
CA GLY A 214 20.59 -10.49 -12.66
C GLY A 214 19.40 -10.12 -11.75
N TRP A 215 18.84 -8.93 -11.91
CA TRP A 215 17.65 -8.45 -11.17
C TRP A 215 16.31 -8.99 -11.68
N LEU A 216 16.27 -9.66 -12.84
CA LEU A 216 15.05 -10.32 -13.33
C LEU A 216 14.71 -11.56 -12.48
N GLY A 217 15.75 -12.21 -11.93
CA GLY A 217 15.64 -13.42 -11.13
C GLY A 217 15.32 -14.65 -11.98
N TYR A 218 15.14 -15.79 -11.30
CA TYR A 218 14.71 -17.04 -11.91
C TYR A 218 13.80 -17.81 -10.96
N LEU A 219 13.07 -18.76 -11.51
CA LEU A 219 12.18 -19.61 -10.74
C LEU A 219 12.72 -21.03 -10.78
N GLU A 220 13.29 -21.47 -9.67
CA GLU A 220 13.75 -22.84 -9.51
C GLU A 220 12.55 -23.81 -9.54
N GLY A 221 12.72 -24.95 -10.20
CA GLY A 221 11.62 -25.91 -10.42
C GLY A 221 10.94 -26.41 -9.13
N ARG A 222 11.67 -26.44 -8.00
CA ARG A 222 11.14 -26.85 -6.69
C ARG A 222 10.23 -25.79 -6.05
N SER A 223 10.39 -24.53 -6.42
CA SER A 223 9.71 -23.38 -5.83
C SER A 223 8.40 -23.03 -6.53
N TRP A 224 8.04 -23.74 -7.61
CA TRP A 224 6.81 -23.49 -8.38
C TRP A 224 5.53 -23.58 -7.54
N GLY A 225 5.49 -24.51 -6.58
CA GLY A 225 4.35 -24.66 -5.67
C GLY A 225 4.12 -23.42 -4.80
N LEU A 226 5.19 -22.90 -4.17
CA LEU A 226 5.15 -21.68 -3.37
C LEU A 226 4.84 -20.46 -4.23
N PHE A 227 5.44 -20.38 -5.42
CA PHE A 227 5.21 -19.30 -6.36
C PHE A 227 3.74 -19.18 -6.77
N VAL A 228 3.09 -20.31 -7.06
CA VAL A 228 1.67 -20.34 -7.39
C VAL A 228 0.81 -20.05 -6.16
N ASP A 229 1.17 -20.58 -4.99
CA ASP A 229 0.45 -20.33 -3.74
C ASP A 229 0.45 -18.83 -3.38
N ASP A 230 1.61 -18.16 -3.44
CA ASP A 230 1.74 -16.71 -3.22
C ASP A 230 0.91 -15.91 -4.24
N TYR A 231 0.92 -16.30 -5.52
CA TYR A 231 0.07 -15.66 -6.53
C TYR A 231 -1.41 -15.82 -6.23
N LEU A 232 -1.85 -17.02 -5.86
CA LEU A 232 -3.24 -17.30 -5.51
C LEU A 232 -3.65 -16.51 -4.26
N LEU A 233 -2.77 -16.46 -3.25
CA LEU A 233 -2.95 -15.65 -2.05
C LEU A 233 -3.14 -14.17 -2.40
N LEU A 234 -2.30 -13.60 -3.25
CA LEU A 234 -2.39 -12.18 -3.65
C LEU A 234 -3.64 -11.90 -4.50
N MET A 235 -3.97 -12.80 -5.43
CA MET A 235 -5.13 -12.64 -6.31
C MET A 235 -6.47 -12.79 -5.56
N PHE A 236 -6.62 -13.86 -4.78
CA PHE A 236 -7.88 -14.16 -4.09
C PHE A 236 -7.96 -13.52 -2.71
N GLY A 237 -6.84 -13.34 -2.01
CA GLY A 237 -6.79 -12.68 -0.71
C GLY A 237 -7.10 -11.19 -0.77
N GLY A 238 -6.82 -10.52 -1.90
CA GLY A 238 -7.21 -9.12 -2.11
C GLY A 238 -8.69 -8.91 -2.42
N LEU A 239 -9.44 -9.97 -2.76
CA LEU A 239 -10.87 -9.87 -3.06
C LEU A 239 -11.68 -9.48 -1.84
N PRO A 240 -11.63 -10.17 -0.69
CA PRO A 240 -12.41 -9.84 0.50
C PRO A 240 -11.85 -8.66 1.31
N TRP A 241 -11.14 -7.71 0.68
CA TRP A 241 -10.55 -6.61 1.41
C TRP A 241 -11.52 -5.45 1.63
N GLN A 242 -11.71 -5.07 2.89
CA GLN A 242 -12.69 -4.07 3.29
C GLN A 242 -12.37 -2.67 2.74
N VAL A 243 -11.10 -2.25 2.72
CA VAL A 243 -10.70 -0.92 2.19
C VAL A 243 -11.10 -0.79 0.71
N TYR A 244 -10.89 -1.85 -0.08
CA TYR A 244 -11.35 -1.92 -1.47
C TYR A 244 -12.87 -1.77 -1.58
N PHE A 245 -13.63 -2.53 -0.80
CA PHE A 245 -15.09 -2.46 -0.86
C PHE A 245 -15.67 -1.14 -0.35
N GLN A 246 -15.01 -0.46 0.60
CA GLN A 246 -15.41 0.90 0.98
C GLN A 246 -15.42 1.84 -0.23
N ARG A 247 -14.43 1.72 -1.12
CA ARG A 247 -14.33 2.54 -2.36
C ARG A 247 -15.34 2.13 -3.41
N VAL A 248 -15.56 0.83 -3.61
CA VAL A 248 -16.61 0.30 -4.48
C VAL A 248 -18.00 0.78 -4.04
N LEU A 249 -18.31 0.67 -2.75
CA LEU A 249 -19.62 0.97 -2.17
C LEU A 249 -19.89 2.49 -2.08
N ALA A 250 -18.83 3.30 -2.01
CA ALA A 250 -18.90 4.77 -2.09
C ALA A 250 -19.10 5.31 -3.52
N SER A 251 -19.02 4.45 -4.55
CA SER A 251 -19.31 4.86 -5.94
C SER A 251 -20.78 5.28 -6.10
N ARG A 252 -21.02 6.26 -6.98
CA ARG A 252 -22.39 6.69 -7.33
C ARG A 252 -23.20 5.59 -8.02
N THR A 253 -22.56 4.87 -8.95
CA THR A 253 -23.23 3.86 -9.80
C THR A 253 -22.51 2.50 -9.74
N PRO A 254 -23.25 1.39 -9.91
CA PRO A 254 -22.65 0.05 -9.97
C PRO A 254 -21.66 -0.11 -11.13
N ASP A 255 -21.98 0.40 -12.31
CA ASP A 255 -21.05 0.34 -13.46
C ASP A 255 -19.82 1.23 -13.24
N GLY A 256 -19.99 2.37 -12.58
CA GLY A 256 -18.88 3.20 -12.10
C GLY A 256 -17.95 2.40 -11.17
N ALA A 257 -18.50 1.62 -10.24
CA ALA A 257 -17.74 0.79 -9.32
C ALA A 257 -16.88 -0.27 -10.04
N ARG A 258 -17.39 -0.83 -11.15
CA ARG A 258 -16.60 -1.74 -12.00
C ARG A 258 -15.45 -1.04 -12.69
N ILE A 259 -15.72 0.10 -13.32
CA ILE A 259 -14.72 0.89 -14.04
C ILE A 259 -13.61 1.34 -13.08
N LEU A 260 -13.99 1.79 -11.88
CA LEU A 260 -13.08 2.16 -10.79
C LEU A 260 -12.12 1.02 -10.45
N SER A 261 -12.63 -0.20 -10.33
CA SER A 261 -11.84 -1.39 -10.01
C SER A 261 -10.88 -1.76 -11.15
N PHE A 262 -11.35 -1.72 -12.40
CA PHE A 262 -10.52 -2.03 -13.57
C PHE A 262 -9.39 -1.02 -13.77
N LEU A 263 -9.72 0.27 -13.74
CA LEU A 263 -8.74 1.35 -13.88
C LEU A 263 -7.80 1.41 -12.67
N GLY A 264 -8.29 1.08 -11.48
CA GLY A 264 -7.48 0.90 -10.28
C GLY A 264 -6.40 -0.17 -10.47
N GLY A 265 -6.79 -1.32 -11.05
CA GLY A 265 -5.88 -2.43 -11.36
C GLY A 265 -4.80 -2.06 -12.37
N ILE A 266 -5.16 -1.33 -13.43
CA ILE A 266 -4.19 -0.79 -14.39
C ILE A 266 -3.26 0.22 -13.71
N GLY A 267 -3.81 1.14 -12.91
CA GLY A 267 -3.04 2.13 -12.17
C GLY A 267 -2.03 1.49 -11.21
N CYS A 268 -2.39 0.38 -10.57
CA CYS A 268 -1.49 -0.41 -9.73
C CYS A 268 -0.30 -0.93 -10.54
N LEU A 269 -0.52 -1.53 -11.72
CA LEU A 269 0.59 -1.99 -12.59
C LEU A 269 1.50 -0.84 -13.03
N LEU A 270 0.94 0.31 -13.41
CA LEU A 270 1.72 1.45 -13.85
C LEU A 270 2.58 2.02 -12.71
N MET A 271 2.02 2.07 -11.50
CA MET A 271 2.73 2.54 -10.31
C MET A 271 3.74 1.52 -9.75
N ALA A 272 3.77 0.29 -10.29
CA ALA A 272 4.80 -0.70 -10.00
C ALA A 272 6.12 -0.42 -10.72
N ILE A 273 6.08 0.31 -11.85
CA ILE A 273 7.26 0.55 -12.68
C ILE A 273 8.36 1.30 -11.89
N PRO A 274 8.06 2.40 -11.17
CA PRO A 274 9.09 3.09 -10.39
C PRO A 274 9.77 2.25 -9.29
N PRO A 275 9.05 1.53 -8.40
CA PRO A 275 9.72 0.70 -7.39
C PRO A 275 10.50 -0.46 -8.01
N VAL A 276 10.03 -1.06 -9.10
CA VAL A 276 10.81 -2.08 -9.83
C VAL A 276 12.14 -1.50 -10.32
N MET A 277 12.10 -0.32 -10.94
CA MET A 277 13.32 0.36 -11.40
C MET A 277 14.26 0.70 -10.23
N ILE A 278 13.73 1.14 -9.09
CA ILE A 278 14.53 1.42 -7.89
C ILE A 278 15.21 0.16 -7.37
N GLY A 279 14.50 -0.98 -7.32
CA GLY A 279 15.10 -2.26 -6.94
C GLY A 279 16.19 -2.71 -7.92
N ALA A 280 15.96 -2.54 -9.23
CA ALA A 280 16.93 -2.86 -10.27
C ALA A 280 18.19 -1.95 -10.20
N ILE A 281 18.00 -0.64 -10.00
CA ILE A 281 19.11 0.30 -9.79
C ILE A 281 19.91 -0.10 -8.55
N GLY A 282 19.21 -0.41 -7.44
CA GLY A 282 19.85 -0.86 -6.21
C GLY A 282 20.67 -2.14 -6.39
N TYR A 283 20.18 -3.09 -7.21
CA TYR A 283 20.91 -4.31 -7.57
C TYR A 283 22.18 -3.99 -8.36
N SER A 284 22.09 -3.06 -9.32
CA SER A 284 23.21 -2.64 -10.18
C SER A 284 24.16 -1.62 -9.54
N THR A 285 23.95 -1.27 -8.27
CA THR A 285 24.78 -0.29 -7.54
C THR A 285 25.92 -1.01 -6.81
N ASP A 286 27.15 -0.53 -6.99
CA ASP A 286 28.24 -0.87 -6.09
C ASP A 286 28.14 -0.01 -4.82
N TRP A 287 27.54 -0.58 -3.78
CA TRP A 287 27.26 0.13 -2.53
C TRP A 287 28.53 0.58 -1.80
N ASN A 288 29.68 -0.05 -2.03
CA ASN A 288 30.97 0.37 -1.45
C ASN A 288 31.47 1.71 -2.01
N GLN A 289 31.01 2.08 -3.21
CA GLN A 289 31.36 3.36 -3.85
C GLN A 289 30.40 4.49 -3.48
N THR A 290 29.36 4.19 -2.69
CA THR A 290 28.41 5.19 -2.21
C THR A 290 28.86 5.80 -0.88
N ALA A 291 28.23 6.90 -0.47
CA ALA A 291 28.47 7.50 0.85
C ALA A 291 27.81 6.71 2.00
N TYR A 292 27.15 5.57 1.74
CA TYR A 292 26.50 4.76 2.76
C TYR A 292 27.52 3.86 3.47
N SER A 293 27.57 3.94 4.80
CA SER A 293 28.54 3.20 5.63
C SER A 293 28.03 1.86 6.18
N GLY A 294 26.77 1.51 5.95
CA GLY A 294 26.15 0.29 6.47
C GLY A 294 26.12 -0.88 5.48
N VAL A 295 27.13 -0.97 4.61
CA VAL A 295 27.30 -2.05 3.63
C VAL A 295 27.67 -3.34 4.37
N LEU A 296 27.11 -4.46 3.94
CA LEU A 296 27.37 -5.79 4.48
C LEU A 296 28.70 -6.34 3.96
N ASP A 297 29.24 -7.39 4.60
CA ASP A 297 30.54 -7.97 4.26
C ASP A 297 30.63 -8.51 2.82
N ASP A 298 29.48 -8.84 2.22
CA ASP A 298 29.35 -9.28 0.83
C ASP A 298 29.22 -8.11 -0.18
N GLY A 299 29.34 -6.86 0.29
CA GLY A 299 29.19 -5.66 -0.53
C GLY A 299 27.74 -5.24 -0.79
N THR A 300 26.78 -5.90 -0.14
CA THR A 300 25.34 -5.68 -0.34
C THR A 300 24.74 -4.83 0.77
N VAL A 301 23.47 -4.48 0.65
CA VAL A 301 22.72 -3.75 1.69
C VAL A 301 21.48 -4.51 2.09
N ARG A 302 20.90 -4.15 3.23
CA ARG A 302 19.66 -4.80 3.69
C ARG A 302 18.53 -4.54 2.70
N PRO A 303 17.86 -5.57 2.14
CA PRO A 303 16.86 -5.42 1.08
C PRO A 303 15.69 -4.50 1.45
N ASN A 304 15.23 -4.56 2.70
CA ASN A 304 14.15 -3.73 3.23
C ASN A 304 14.48 -2.21 3.29
N LEU A 305 15.76 -1.85 3.13
CA LEU A 305 16.24 -0.47 3.09
C LEU A 305 16.49 0.04 1.66
N ILE A 306 16.26 -0.77 0.62
CA ILE A 306 16.71 -0.43 -0.73
C ILE A 306 16.08 0.85 -1.27
N VAL A 307 14.77 1.04 -1.07
CA VAL A 307 14.05 2.24 -1.51
C VAL A 307 14.64 3.50 -0.86
N PRO A 308 14.72 3.60 0.47
CA PRO A 308 15.27 4.81 1.07
C PRO A 308 16.76 4.99 0.81
N LEU A 309 17.54 3.92 0.66
CA LEU A 309 18.97 4.02 0.32
C LEU A 309 19.19 4.59 -1.09
N VAL A 310 18.48 4.07 -2.09
CA VAL A 310 18.57 4.58 -3.47
C VAL A 310 18.16 6.05 -3.52
N LEU A 311 17.07 6.43 -2.85
CA LEU A 311 16.62 7.82 -2.81
C LEU A 311 17.63 8.73 -2.08
N GLN A 312 18.18 8.30 -0.95
CA GLN A 312 19.06 9.13 -0.13
C GLN A 312 20.48 9.28 -0.71
N TYR A 313 21.05 8.20 -1.26
CA TYR A 313 22.47 8.13 -1.60
C TYR A 313 22.76 8.19 -3.09
N LEU A 314 21.77 7.91 -3.95
CA LEU A 314 21.96 7.93 -5.41
C LEU A 314 21.28 9.13 -6.08
N THR A 315 20.58 9.99 -5.32
CA THR A 315 19.92 11.17 -5.88
C THR A 315 20.39 12.47 -5.20
N PRO A 316 20.30 13.62 -5.90
CA PRO A 316 20.61 14.92 -5.30
C PRO A 316 19.72 15.20 -4.07
N PRO A 317 20.20 15.98 -3.08
CA PRO A 317 19.47 16.22 -1.83
C PRO A 317 18.03 16.71 -2.00
N ALA A 318 17.77 17.56 -3.01
CA ALA A 318 16.42 18.05 -3.29
C ALA A 318 15.46 16.93 -3.73
N VAL A 319 15.95 15.98 -4.53
CA VAL A 319 15.16 14.84 -5.03
C VAL A 319 14.98 13.81 -3.93
N ALA A 320 16.03 13.56 -3.13
CA ALA A 320 15.97 12.68 -1.96
C ALA A 320 14.87 13.13 -0.99
N ILE A 321 14.83 14.42 -0.62
CA ILE A 321 13.81 14.98 0.29
C ILE A 321 12.40 14.80 -0.27
N ILE A 322 12.20 15.08 -1.57
CA ILE A 322 10.90 14.94 -2.21
C ILE A 322 10.49 13.47 -2.29
N GLY A 323 11.37 12.59 -2.73
CA GLY A 323 11.12 11.15 -2.88
C GLY A 323 10.83 10.48 -1.54
N LEU A 324 11.71 10.65 -0.56
CA LEU A 324 11.57 10.07 0.78
C LEU A 324 10.36 10.66 1.52
N GLY A 325 10.12 11.97 1.37
CA GLY A 325 8.93 12.61 1.90
C GLY A 325 7.64 12.09 1.28
N ALA A 326 7.64 11.84 -0.04
CA ALA A 326 6.49 11.27 -0.75
C ALA A 326 6.24 9.81 -0.35
N VAL A 327 7.27 8.98 -0.26
CA VAL A 327 7.16 7.60 0.25
C VAL A 327 6.62 7.60 1.68
N SER A 328 7.19 8.42 2.57
CA SER A 328 6.72 8.54 3.95
C SER A 328 5.24 8.95 4.02
N ALA A 329 4.83 9.89 3.18
CA ALA A 329 3.44 10.33 3.10
C ALA A 329 2.51 9.23 2.54
N ALA A 330 2.97 8.41 1.60
CA ALA A 330 2.26 7.22 1.11
C ALA A 330 1.95 6.25 2.23
N VAL A 331 3.00 5.93 2.99
CA VAL A 331 2.97 4.93 4.03
C VAL A 331 1.98 5.38 5.12
N MET A 332 2.00 6.67 5.47
CA MET A 332 1.05 7.26 6.40
C MET A 332 -0.40 7.08 5.93
N SER A 333 -0.73 7.43 4.69
CA SER A 333 -2.11 7.30 4.17
C SER A 333 -2.60 5.84 4.12
N SER A 334 -1.71 4.91 3.82
CA SER A 334 -2.03 3.48 3.87
C SER A 334 -2.31 3.01 5.30
N ALA A 335 -1.53 3.49 6.29
CA ALA A 335 -1.75 3.20 7.70
C ALA A 335 -3.11 3.76 8.14
N ASP A 336 -3.43 5.00 7.76
CA ASP A 336 -4.71 5.64 8.07
C ASP A 336 -5.90 4.83 7.53
N SER A 337 -5.81 4.41 6.27
CA SER A 337 -6.85 3.62 5.60
C SER A 337 -7.06 2.26 6.27
N SER A 338 -5.98 1.57 6.65
CA SER A 338 -6.04 0.26 7.31
C SER A 338 -6.59 0.37 8.75
N MET A 339 -6.16 1.38 9.51
CA MET A 339 -6.70 1.66 10.85
C MET A 339 -8.18 2.03 10.80
N LEU A 340 -8.59 2.80 9.80
CA LEU A 340 -9.99 3.15 9.59
C LEU A 340 -10.85 1.93 9.18
N SER A 341 -10.36 1.12 8.26
CA SER A 341 -11.01 -0.14 7.86
C SER A 341 -11.24 -1.05 9.07
N SER A 342 -10.19 -1.26 9.87
CA SER A 342 -10.26 -2.05 11.10
C SER A 342 -11.29 -1.51 12.09
N SER A 343 -11.24 -0.20 12.36
CA SER A 343 -12.15 0.47 13.28
C SER A 343 -13.61 0.38 12.80
N THR A 344 -13.82 0.49 11.49
CA THR A 344 -15.12 0.36 10.82
C THR A 344 -15.70 -1.04 10.97
N MET A 345 -14.91 -2.07 10.66
CA MET A 345 -15.36 -3.46 10.79
C MET A 345 -15.71 -3.79 12.23
N PHE A 346 -14.85 -3.39 13.17
CA PHE A 346 -15.11 -3.61 14.60
C PHE A 346 -16.40 -2.89 15.06
N ALA A 347 -16.57 -1.62 14.69
CA ALA A 347 -17.74 -0.83 15.03
C ALA A 347 -19.06 -1.41 14.51
N GLN A 348 -19.16 -1.68 13.19
CA GLN A 348 -20.42 -2.07 12.56
C GLN A 348 -20.74 -3.56 12.75
N ASN A 349 -19.72 -4.42 12.78
CA ASN A 349 -19.93 -5.86 12.68
C ASN A 349 -19.74 -6.58 14.02
N VAL A 350 -19.14 -5.94 15.03
CA VAL A 350 -18.98 -6.49 16.38
C VAL A 350 -19.68 -5.61 17.42
N TYR A 351 -19.34 -4.34 17.50
CA TYR A 351 -19.84 -3.47 18.57
C TYR A 351 -21.35 -3.22 18.46
N LYS A 352 -21.83 -2.84 17.28
CA LYS A 352 -23.25 -2.55 17.05
C LYS A 352 -24.15 -3.79 17.20
N PRO A 353 -23.83 -4.98 16.64
CA PRO A 353 -24.71 -6.15 16.74
C PRO A 353 -24.67 -6.80 18.14
N VAL A 354 -23.52 -6.78 18.82
CA VAL A 354 -23.32 -7.52 20.08
C VAL A 354 -23.61 -6.66 21.32
N PHE A 355 -23.17 -5.39 21.33
CA PHE A 355 -23.16 -4.59 22.56
C PHE A 355 -24.21 -3.47 22.57
N ARG A 356 -24.53 -2.86 21.42
CA ARG A 356 -25.57 -1.80 21.35
C ARG A 356 -26.29 -1.76 19.98
N PRO A 357 -27.37 -2.55 19.79
CA PRO A 357 -28.12 -2.60 18.52
C PRO A 357 -28.79 -1.28 18.11
N GLN A 358 -28.86 -0.28 18.99
CA GLN A 358 -29.52 1.02 18.74
C GLN A 358 -28.59 2.25 18.69
N VAL A 359 -27.26 2.09 18.76
CA VAL A 359 -26.35 3.25 18.71
C VAL A 359 -25.81 3.51 17.30
N CYS A 360 -25.93 4.77 16.89
CA CYS A 360 -25.26 5.36 15.74
C CYS A 360 -23.75 5.41 16.06
N VAL A 361 -22.94 4.55 15.45
CA VAL A 361 -21.50 4.49 15.76
C VAL A 361 -20.79 5.66 15.06
N ILE A 362 -20.61 6.74 15.80
CA ILE A 362 -19.77 7.87 15.39
C ILE A 362 -18.32 7.44 15.64
N LEU A 363 -17.64 6.96 14.61
CA LEU A 363 -16.20 6.76 14.67
C LEU A 363 -15.53 8.16 14.67
N SER A 364 -14.80 8.44 15.74
CA SER A 364 -14.15 9.72 16.06
C SER A 364 -13.09 10.09 15.04
#